data_AF-A0A351QUC2-F1
#
_entry.id   AF-A0A351QUC2-F1
#
_cell.length_a   1.000
_cell.length_b   1.000
_cell.length_c   1.000
_cell.angle_alpha   90.00
_cell.angle_beta   90.00
_cell.angle_gamma   90.00
#
_symmetry.space_group_name_H-M   'P 1'
#
loop_
_entity.id
_entity.type
_entity.pdbx_description
1 polymer ?
#
loop_
_entity_poly.entity_id
_entity_poly.type
_entity_poly.pdbx_seq_one_letter_code
_entity_poly.pdbx_strand_id
1 'polypeptide(L)'
;AQGAAVSNFGEIDKEDEDRIKASSAAMDNYGNFFGQNLFMASSGVLLITSTLQEQGYVVDALDVAKASIPIAVILFIMVLVQNHLLDKSLIKKYSKKDN
;
A
#
# COMPACT_ATOMS: atom_id res chain seq x y z
N ALA A 1 -7.72 -9.00 -6.70
CA ALA A 1 -7.03 -10.05 -5.92
C ALA A 1 -7.87 -11.33 -5.79
N GLN A 2 -9.09 -11.28 -5.23
CA GLN A 2 -9.94 -12.47 -5.02
C GLN A 2 -10.20 -13.30 -6.30
N GLY A 3 -10.57 -12.67 -7.42
CA GLY A 3 -10.82 -13.38 -8.67
C GLY A 3 -9.59 -14.15 -9.20
N ALA A 4 -8.38 -13.61 -8.96
CA ALA A 4 -7.15 -14.31 -9.31
C ALA A 4 -6.92 -15.53 -8.40
N ALA A 5 -7.23 -15.44 -7.11
CA ALA A 5 -7.12 -16.58 -6.20
C ALA A 5 -8.09 -17.72 -6.59
N VAL A 6 -9.36 -17.39 -6.88
CA VAL A 6 -10.35 -18.38 -7.34
C VAL A 6 -9.95 -19.02 -8.66
N SER A 7 -9.41 -18.24 -9.60
CA SER A 7 -8.93 -18.76 -10.89
C SER A 7 -7.72 -19.71 -10.75
N ASN A 8 -6.86 -19.52 -9.75
CA ASN A 8 -5.65 -20.32 -9.56
C ASN A 8 -5.86 -21.56 -8.67
N PHE A 9 -6.78 -21.51 -7.71
CA PHE A 9 -6.96 -22.55 -6.69
C PHE A 9 -8.37 -23.17 -6.65
N GLY A 10 -9.31 -22.72 -7.48
CA GLY A 10 -10.70 -23.12 -7.40
C GLY A 10 -11.42 -22.49 -6.20
N GLU A 11 -12.21 -23.26 -5.46
CA GLU A 11 -12.84 -22.77 -4.23
C GLU A 11 -11.81 -22.60 -3.10
N ILE A 12 -11.64 -21.34 -2.69
CA ILE A 12 -10.90 -20.97 -1.48
C ILE A 12 -11.86 -20.87 -0.29
N ASP A 13 -11.38 -21.14 0.91
CA ASP A 13 -12.21 -20.97 2.11
C ASP A 13 -12.50 -19.50 2.41
N LYS A 14 -13.58 -19.29 3.17
CA LYS A 14 -14.08 -17.95 3.52
C LYS A 14 -13.05 -17.13 4.30
N GLU A 15 -12.22 -17.77 5.12
CA GLU A 15 -11.19 -17.10 5.90
C GLU A 15 -10.10 -16.51 4.99
N ASP A 16 -9.64 -17.26 4.00
CA ASP A 16 -8.67 -16.78 3.02
C ASP A 16 -9.28 -15.73 2.08
N GLU A 17 -10.56 -15.86 1.72
CA GLU A 17 -11.29 -14.84 0.97
C GLU A 17 -11.30 -13.50 1.71
N ASP A 18 -11.66 -13.52 3.00
CA ASP A 18 -11.69 -12.33 3.85
C ASP A 18 -10.27 -11.77 4.07
N ARG A 19 -9.25 -12.64 4.17
CA ARG A 19 -7.85 -12.23 4.26
C ARG A 19 -7.36 -11.53 2.99
N ILE A 20 -7.75 -12.00 1.81
CA ILE A 20 -7.43 -11.36 0.52
C ILE A 20 -8.11 -9.98 0.41
N LYS A 21 -9.38 -9.89 0.82
CA LYS A 21 -10.11 -8.60 0.87
C LYS A 21 -9.46 -7.63 1.84
N ALA A 22 -9.11 -8.08 3.04
CA ALA A 22 -8.44 -7.27 4.03
C ALA A 22 -7.08 -6.78 3.54
N SER A 23 -6.29 -7.64 2.88
CA SER A 23 -5.00 -7.24 2.28
C SER A 23 -5.20 -6.20 1.18
N SER A 24 -6.23 -6.36 0.34
CA SER A 24 -6.53 -5.39 -0.72
C SER A 24 -6.94 -4.03 -0.13
N ALA A 25 -7.83 -4.03 0.86
CA ALA A 25 -8.24 -2.81 1.56
C ALA A 25 -7.06 -2.13 2.27
N ALA A 26 -6.14 -2.90 2.86
CA ALA A 26 -4.93 -2.37 3.48
C ALA A 26 -4.04 -1.66 2.44
N MET A 27 -3.79 -2.29 1.28
CA MET A 27 -3.02 -1.69 0.19
C MET A 27 -3.63 -0.38 -0.32
N ASP A 28 -4.96 -0.34 -0.49
CA ASP A 28 -5.66 0.88 -0.90
C ASP A 28 -5.50 2.00 0.13
N ASN A 29 -5.60 1.68 1.42
CA ASN A 29 -5.39 2.64 2.51
C ASN A 29 -3.94 3.15 2.55
N TYR A 30 -2.94 2.27 2.40
CA TYR A 30 -1.55 2.69 2.37
C TYR A 30 -1.26 3.61 1.20
N GLY A 31 -1.73 3.24 0.00
CA GLY A 31 -1.58 4.04 -1.20
C GLY A 31 -2.25 5.40 -1.06
N ASN A 32 -3.44 5.45 -0.46
CA ASN A 32 -4.12 6.71 -0.21
C ASN A 32 -3.36 7.58 0.80
N PHE A 33 -2.95 7.02 1.93
CA PHE A 33 -2.31 7.77 3.01
C PHE A 33 -0.93 8.32 2.61
N PHE A 34 -0.06 7.48 2.06
CA PHE A 34 1.31 7.88 1.74
C PHE A 34 1.46 8.44 0.32
N GLY A 35 0.66 7.94 -0.62
CA GLY A 35 0.73 8.37 -2.03
C GLY A 35 0.19 9.78 -2.24
N GLN A 36 -0.81 10.22 -1.47
CA GLN A 36 -1.33 11.59 -1.57
C GLN A 36 -0.25 12.66 -1.30
N ASN A 37 0.73 12.36 -0.45
CA ASN A 37 1.81 13.30 -0.13
C ASN A 37 2.79 13.52 -1.30
N LEU A 38 2.75 12.69 -2.34
CA LEU A 38 3.48 12.97 -3.59
C LEU A 38 2.83 14.09 -4.41
N PHE A 39 1.60 14.49 -4.09
CA PHE A 39 0.89 15.56 -4.77
C PHE A 39 1.02 16.86 -3.98
N MET A 40 1.59 17.88 -4.61
CA MET A 40 1.92 19.15 -3.95
C MET A 40 0.68 19.91 -3.42
N ALA A 41 -0.50 19.69 -4.03
CA ALA A 41 -1.74 20.34 -3.61
C ALA A 41 -2.57 19.46 -2.66
N SER A 42 -1.99 18.40 -2.09
CA SER A 42 -2.64 17.66 -1.01
C SER A 42 -2.68 18.50 0.28
N SER A 43 -3.75 18.34 1.07
CA SER A 43 -3.93 19.08 2.32
C SER A 43 -2.80 18.82 3.32
N GLY A 44 -2.28 17.59 3.37
CA GLY A 44 -1.14 17.23 4.22
C GLY A 44 0.14 17.97 3.83
N VAL A 45 0.47 18.02 2.54
CA VAL A 45 1.65 18.75 2.05
C VAL A 45 1.52 20.25 2.32
N LEU A 46 0.36 20.85 2.05
CA LEU A 46 0.14 22.27 2.30
C LEU A 46 0.30 22.61 3.78
N LEU A 47 -0.24 21.78 4.69
CA LEU A 47 -0.09 21.97 6.13
C LEU A 47 1.38 21.89 6.59
N ILE A 48 2.16 20.94 6.05
CA ILE A 48 3.60 20.83 6.34
C ILE A 48 4.32 22.09 5.87
N THR A 49 4.05 22.54 4.64
CA THR A 49 4.70 23.75 4.11
C THR A 49 4.37 24.99 4.89
N SER A 50 3.10 25.21 5.25
CA SER A 50 2.71 26.40 6.03
C SER A 50 3.35 26.39 7.41
N THR A 51 3.41 25.24 8.06
CA THR A 51 4.05 25.08 9.38
C THR A 51 5.56 25.38 9.32
N LEU A 52 6.25 24.91 8.28
CA LEU A 52 7.69 25.17 8.12
C LEU A 52 7.97 26.63 7.76
N GLN A 53 7.13 27.24 6.92
CA GLN A 53 7.23 28.66 6.59
C GLN A 53 7.00 29.56 7.81
N GLU A 54 6.04 29.23 8.68
CA GLU A 54 5.82 29.94 9.95
C GLU A 54 7.04 29.89 10.88
N GLN A 55 7.85 28.83 10.79
CA GLN A 55 9.10 28.68 11.54
C GLN A 55 10.32 29.33 10.84
N GLY A 56 10.11 29.99 9.70
CA GLY A 56 11.15 30.69 8.95
C GLY A 56 11.92 29.83 7.94
N TYR A 57 11.48 28.60 7.65
CA TYR A 57 12.09 27.77 6.62
C TYR A 57 11.56 28.13 5.23
N VAL A 58 12.47 28.28 4.26
CA VAL A 58 12.13 28.48 2.84
C VAL A 58 11.92 27.12 2.19
N VAL A 59 10.70 26.58 2.32
CA VAL A 59 10.28 25.28 1.78
C VAL A 59 8.98 25.48 1.01
N ASP A 60 8.90 24.91 -0.20
CA ASP A 60 7.66 24.88 -0.99
C ASP A 60 6.99 23.49 -0.99
N ALA A 61 5.80 23.41 -1.56
CA ALA A 61 5.03 22.15 -1.62
C ALA A 61 5.68 21.09 -2.49
N LEU A 62 6.48 21.50 -3.48
CA LEU A 62 7.20 20.58 -4.35
C LEU A 62 8.37 19.94 -3.60
N ASP A 63 9.03 20.67 -2.70
CA ASP A 63 10.10 20.14 -1.85
C ASP A 63 9.59 19.04 -0.91
N VAL A 64 8.44 19.25 -0.28
CA VAL A 64 7.79 18.24 0.58
C VAL A 64 7.33 17.02 -0.23
N ALA A 65 6.78 17.24 -1.43
CA ALA A 65 6.41 16.15 -2.34
C ALA A 65 7.64 15.31 -2.75
N LYS A 66 8.77 15.96 -3.08
CA LYS A 66 10.04 15.28 -3.37
C LYS A 66 10.56 14.49 -2.16
N ALA A 67 10.47 15.07 -0.97
CA ALA A 67 10.84 14.39 0.28
C ALA A 67 9.96 13.17 0.58
N SER A 68 8.77 13.07 -0.03
CA SER A 68 7.87 11.92 0.09
C SER A 68 8.21 10.77 -0.87
N ILE A 69 9.06 10.98 -1.88
CA ILE A 69 9.45 9.94 -2.85
C ILE A 69 10.10 8.72 -2.17
N PRO A 70 11.08 8.85 -1.26
CA PRO A 70 11.66 7.70 -0.58
C PRO A 70 10.61 6.89 0.20
N ILE A 71 9.64 7.57 0.81
CA ILE A 71 8.55 6.92 1.56
C ILE A 71 7.66 6.10 0.61
N ALA A 72 7.33 6.64 -0.56
CA ALA A 72 6.56 5.92 -1.57
C ALA A 72 7.30 4.66 -2.08
N VAL A 73 8.62 4.74 -2.27
CA VAL A 73 9.45 3.59 -2.66
C VAL A 73 9.45 2.52 -1.58
N ILE A 74 9.68 2.90 -0.32
CA ILE A 74 9.66 1.97 0.81
C ILE A 74 8.29 1.30 0.92
N LEU A 75 7.21 2.06 0.79
CA LEU A 75 5.86 1.52 0.83
C LEU A 75 5.62 0.51 -0.30
N PHE A 76 6.03 0.84 -1.53
CA PHE A 76 5.90 -0.06 -2.67
C PHE A 76 6.62 -1.39 -2.41
N ILE A 77 7.84 -1.35 -1.86
CA ILE A 77 8.58 -2.56 -1.47
C ILE A 77 7.82 -3.34 -0.39
N MET A 78 7.31 -2.68 0.66
CA MET A 78 6.56 -3.35 1.72
C MET A 78 5.30 -4.04 1.19
N VAL A 79 4.57 -3.38 0.29
CA VAL A 79 3.37 -3.92 -0.34
C VAL A 79 3.72 -5.13 -1.23
N LEU A 80 4.80 -5.06 -2.02
CA LEU A 80 5.29 -6.20 -2.79
C LEU A 80 5.63 -7.39 -1.91
N VAL A 81 6.34 -7.16 -0.80
CA VAL A 81 6.68 -8.22 0.15
C VAL A 81 5.44 -8.81 0.80
N GLN A 82 4.48 -7.98 1.23
CA GLN A 82 3.23 -8.44 1.83
C GLN A 82 2.43 -9.32 0.86
N ASN A 83 2.30 -8.89 -0.39
CA ASN A 83 1.63 -9.67 -1.44
C ASN A 83 2.34 -10.99 -1.72
N HIS A 84 3.67 -10.96 -1.83
CA HIS A 84 4.46 -12.17 -2.04
C HIS A 84 4.29 -13.18 -0.90
N LEU A 85 4.26 -12.70 0.36
CA LEU A 85 4.03 -13.56 1.53
C LEU A 85 2.61 -14.11 1.57
N LEU A 86 1.61 -13.31 1.20
CA LEU A 86 0.22 -13.75 1.09
C LEU A 86 0.08 -14.84 0.02
N ASP A 87 0.59 -14.60 -1.18
CA ASP A 87 0.57 -15.56 -2.29
C ASP A 87 1.26 -16.87 -1.90
N LYS A 88 2.45 -16.78 -1.30
CA LYS A 88 3.20 -17.96 -0.82
C LYS A 88 2.41 -18.74 0.25
N SER A 89 1.69 -18.05 1.14
CA SER A 89 0.82 -18.68 2.13
C SER A 89 -0.35 -19.42 1.48
N LEU A 90 -0.99 -18.81 0.48
CA LEU A 90 -2.11 -19.40 -0.25
C LEU A 90 -1.64 -20.62 -1.07
N ILE A 91 -0.58 -20.46 -1.86
CA ILE A 91 0.02 -21.55 -2.65
C ILE A 91 0.35 -22.74 -1.74
N LYS A 92 1.01 -22.51 -0.60
CA LYS A 92 1.36 -23.60 0.34
C LYS A 92 0.13 -24.32 0.90
N LYS A 93 -0.98 -23.60 1.11
CA LYS A 93 -2.22 -24.16 1.66
C LYS A 93 -2.98 -24.98 0.61
N TYR A 94 -3.15 -24.44 -0.59
CA TYR A 94 -3.94 -25.07 -1.65
C TYR A 94 -3.16 -26.10 -2.48
N SER A 95 -1.84 -25.93 -2.68
CA SER A 95 -1.00 -26.95 -3.34
C SER A 95 -0.89 -28.26 -2.56
N LYS A 96 -1.19 -28.25 -1.25
CA LYS A 96 -1.28 -29.45 -0.42
C LYS A 96 -2.63 -30.18 -0.53
N LYS A 97 -3.67 -29.54 -1.08
CA LYS A 97 -5.02 -30.09 -1.18
C LYS A 97 -5.19 -30.94 -2.46
N ASP A 98 -4.32 -30.73 -3.45
CA ASP A 98 -4.28 -31.46 -4.74
C ASP A 98 -3.38 -32.72 -4.73
N ASN A 99 -2.81 -33.12 -3.58
CA ASN A 99 -2.15 -34.42 -3.37
C ASN A 99 -2.91 -35.23 -2.31
#